data_AF-A0A969T886-F1
#
_entry.id   AF-A0A969T886-F1
#
_cell.length_a   1.000
_cell.length_b   1.000
_cell.length_c   1.000
_cell.angle_alpha   90.00
_cell.angle_beta   90.00
_cell.angle_gamma   90.00
#
_symmetry.space_group_name_H-M   'P 1'
#
loop_
_entity.id
_entity.type
_entity.pdbx_description
1 polymer ?
#
loop_
_entity_poly.entity_id
_entity_poly.type
_entity_poly.pdbx_seq_one_letter_code
_entity_poly.pdbx_strand_id
1 'polypeptide(L)'
;MANCIHPSNLIRALLVEQNFNHPQINRFLGIQSNTSALSPEELNGCGFLHQDDFDNIISEMLILRKDFNLKIFGGCCGTNDTFIAKLAEKLLMSKFN
;
A
#
# COMPACT_ATOMS: atom_id res chain seq x y z
N MET A 1 -5.76 9.01 -4.27
CA MET A 1 -5.49 7.93 -3.31
C MET A 1 -6.07 6.63 -3.85
N ALA A 2 -5.63 5.49 -3.35
CA ALA A 2 -6.23 4.19 -3.64
C ALA A 2 -6.48 3.42 -2.35
N ASN A 3 -7.48 2.54 -2.35
CA ASN A 3 -7.80 1.67 -1.22
C ASN A 3 -8.05 0.24 -1.70
N CYS A 4 -7.96 -0.70 -0.76
CA CYS A 4 -8.21 -2.12 -0.98
C CYS A 4 -7.36 -2.76 -2.09
N ILE A 5 -6.11 -2.30 -2.22
CA ILE A 5 -5.12 -2.85 -3.13
C ILE A 5 -3.83 -3.19 -2.38
N HIS A 6 -3.08 -4.17 -2.87
CA HIS A 6 -1.76 -4.49 -2.36
C HIS A 6 -0.76 -3.38 -2.74
N PRO A 7 0.21 -2.99 -1.89
CA PRO A 7 1.11 -1.88 -2.19
C PRO A 7 1.98 -2.15 -3.42
N SER A 8 2.44 -3.39 -3.62
CA SER A 8 3.16 -3.82 -4.83
C SER A 8 2.44 -3.47 -6.15
N ASN A 9 1.11 -3.61 -6.19
CA ASN A 9 0.31 -3.25 -7.37
C ASN A 9 0.29 -1.73 -7.58
N LEU A 10 0.20 -0.95 -6.51
CA LEU A 10 0.30 0.51 -6.62
C LEU A 10 1.69 0.95 -7.08
N ILE A 11 2.76 0.36 -6.54
CA ILE A 11 4.15 0.66 -6.95
C ILE A 11 4.29 0.42 -8.45
N ARG A 12 3.86 -0.75 -8.94
CA ARG A 12 3.89 -1.08 -10.37
C ARG A 12 3.10 -0.06 -11.20
N ALA A 13 1.91 0.33 -10.75
CA ALA A 13 1.09 1.32 -11.45
C ALA A 13 1.74 2.71 -11.49
N LEU A 14 2.40 3.14 -10.41
CA LEU A 14 3.03 4.46 -10.34
C LEU A 14 4.36 4.53 -11.11
N LEU A 15 5.04 3.39 -11.31
CA LEU A 15 6.26 3.28 -12.13
C LEU A 15 5.99 3.31 -13.64
N VAL A 16 4.74 3.14 -14.07
CA VAL A 16 4.36 3.30 -15.48
C VAL A 16 4.61 4.75 -15.90
N GLU A 17 5.38 4.95 -16.98
CA GLU A 17 5.84 6.28 -17.43
C GLU A 17 4.70 7.29 -17.60
N GLN A 18 3.56 6.83 -18.14
CA GLN A 18 2.39 7.69 -18.32
C GLN A 18 1.82 8.19 -16.99
N ASN A 19 1.88 7.38 -15.92
CA ASN A 19 1.39 7.75 -14.59
C ASN A 19 2.42 8.59 -13.83
N PHE A 20 3.70 8.21 -13.91
CA PHE A 20 4.79 8.89 -13.21
C PHE A 20 4.92 10.35 -13.63
N ASN A 21 4.81 10.63 -14.94
CA ASN A 21 4.95 11.98 -15.48
C ASN A 21 3.63 12.78 -15.47
N HIS A 22 2.53 12.19 -14.98
CA HIS A 22 1.22 12.85 -15.02
C HIS A 22 1.10 13.88 -13.88
N PRO A 23 0.76 15.15 -14.14
CA PRO A 23 0.70 16.20 -13.10
C PRO A 23 -0.20 15.88 -11.91
N GLN A 24 -1.23 15.06 -12.14
CA GLN A 24 -2.22 14.61 -11.17
C GLN A 24 -1.59 13.71 -10.10
N ILE A 25 -0.42 13.11 -10.37
CA ILE A 25 0.28 12.25 -9.42
C ILE A 25 0.67 13.01 -8.15
N ASN A 26 0.92 14.32 -8.25
CA ASN A 26 1.19 15.20 -7.11
C ASN A 26 0.00 15.31 -6.13
N ARG A 27 -1.22 14.94 -6.57
CA ARG A 27 -2.43 14.88 -5.74
C ARG A 27 -2.72 13.46 -5.23
N PHE A 28 -1.95 12.46 -5.65
CA PHE A 28 -2.08 11.10 -5.18
C PHE A 28 -1.30 10.92 -3.88
N LEU A 29 -1.95 11.22 -2.75
CA LEU A 29 -1.27 11.34 -1.45
C LEU A 29 -1.51 10.18 -0.48
N GLY A 30 -2.13 9.07 -0.89
CA GLY A 30 -2.39 8.01 0.08
C GLY A 30 -2.81 6.65 -0.45
N ILE A 31 -2.66 5.67 0.44
CA ILE A 31 -3.03 4.27 0.25
C ILE A 31 -3.70 3.72 1.52
N GLN A 32 -4.75 2.91 1.33
CA GLN A 32 -5.27 2.00 2.35
C GLN A 32 -5.13 0.55 1.86
N SER A 33 -4.12 -0.15 2.37
CA SER A 33 -3.67 -1.44 1.80
C SER A 33 -4.64 -2.58 2.13
N ASN A 34 -4.88 -3.48 1.17
CA ASN A 34 -5.32 -4.82 1.52
C ASN A 34 -4.10 -5.69 1.90
N THR A 35 -4.32 -6.93 2.33
CA THR A 35 -3.23 -7.87 2.67
C THR A 35 -3.00 -8.95 1.63
N SER A 36 -3.68 -8.93 0.49
CA SER A 36 -3.57 -10.00 -0.50
C SER A 36 -2.90 -9.50 -1.77
N ALA A 37 -1.81 -10.15 -2.14
CA ALA A 37 -1.13 -9.94 -3.42
C ALA A 37 -1.80 -10.69 -4.59
N LEU A 38 -2.85 -11.48 -4.31
CA LEU A 38 -3.60 -12.21 -5.34
C LEU A 38 -4.27 -11.25 -6.32
N SER A 39 -4.42 -11.72 -7.56
CA SER A 39 -5.22 -11.05 -8.58
C SER A 39 -6.70 -11.02 -8.19
N PRO A 40 -7.50 -10.08 -8.74
CA PRO A 40 -8.95 -10.07 -8.55
C PRO A 40 -9.61 -11.40 -8.92
N GLU A 41 -9.13 -12.06 -9.97
CA GLU A 41 -9.63 -13.35 -10.43
C GLU A 41 -9.35 -14.47 -9.43
N GLU A 42 -8.17 -14.48 -8.81
CA GLU A 42 -7.80 -15.45 -7.75
C GLU A 42 -8.57 -15.19 -6.45
N LEU A 43 -8.88 -13.93 -6.14
CA LEU A 43 -9.70 -13.56 -4.98
C LEU A 43 -11.18 -13.91 -5.17
N ASN A 44 -11.66 -13.95 -6.41
CA ASN A 44 -13.05 -14.25 -6.70
C ASN A 44 -13.39 -15.68 -6.29
N GLY A 45 -14.24 -15.83 -5.28
CA GLY A 45 -14.60 -17.15 -4.73
C GLY A 45 -13.54 -17.74 -3.78
N CYS A 46 -12.51 -16.98 -3.40
CA CYS A 46 -11.57 -17.40 -2.37
C CYS A 46 -12.30 -17.55 -1.02
N GLY A 47 -12.35 -18.78 -0.51
CA GLY A 47 -13.11 -19.12 0.72
C GLY A 47 -12.36 -18.87 2.02
N PHE A 48 -11.14 -18.33 1.95
CA PHE A 48 -10.30 -18.08 3.12
C PHE A 48 -9.60 -16.72 2.99
N LEU A 49 -9.23 -16.16 4.14
CA LEU A 49 -8.46 -14.93 4.16
C LEU A 49 -7.04 -15.20 3.65
N HIS A 50 -6.69 -14.59 2.52
CA HIS A 50 -5.31 -14.53 2.07
C HIS A 50 -4.63 -13.30 2.67
N GLN A 51 -3.57 -13.54 3.45
CA GLN A 51 -2.82 -12.51 4.15
C GLN A 51 -1.32 -12.71 3.91
N ASP A 52 -0.70 -11.75 3.24
CA ASP A 52 0.76 -11.64 3.17
C ASP A 52 1.31 -11.13 4.51
N ASP A 53 2.61 -11.25 4.70
CA ASP A 53 3.29 -10.78 5.89
C ASP A 53 3.16 -9.26 6.05
N PHE A 54 2.77 -8.82 7.25
CA PHE A 54 2.58 -7.39 7.52
C PHE A 54 3.87 -6.59 7.38
N ASP A 55 5.03 -7.16 7.71
CA ASP A 55 6.29 -6.44 7.60
C ASP A 55 6.69 -6.25 6.12
N ASN A 56 6.35 -7.20 5.25
CA ASN A 56 6.48 -7.05 3.79
C ASN A 56 5.57 -5.91 3.27
N ILE A 57 4.27 -5.97 3.59
CA ILE A 57 3.28 -4.95 3.17
C ILE A 57 3.72 -3.55 3.63
N ILE A 58 4.13 -3.42 4.89
CA ILE A 58 4.57 -2.13 5.45
C ILE A 58 5.86 -1.66 4.76
N SER A 59 6.81 -2.55 4.47
CA SER A 59 8.04 -2.19 3.75
C SER A 59 7.74 -1.60 2.37
N GLU A 60 6.78 -2.17 1.64
CA GLU A 60 6.32 -1.61 0.36
C GLU A 60 5.60 -0.26 0.55
N MET A 61 4.82 -0.09 1.62
CA MET A 61 4.21 1.20 1.94
C MET A 61 5.26 2.28 2.24
N LEU A 62 6.40 1.92 2.83
CA LEU A 62 7.51 2.86 3.03
C LEU A 62 8.19 3.25 1.71
N ILE A 63 8.24 2.36 0.72
CA ILE A 63 8.67 2.71 -0.65
C ILE A 63 7.72 3.77 -1.22
N LEU A 64 6.41 3.56 -1.10
CA LEU A 64 5.41 4.53 -1.56
C LEU A 64 5.54 5.90 -0.87
N ARG A 65 5.87 5.92 0.42
CA ARG A 65 6.17 7.17 1.13
C ARG A 65 7.39 7.87 0.55
N LYS A 66 8.50 7.14 0.41
CA LYS A 66 9.80 7.68 0.04
C LYS A 66 9.84 8.14 -1.41
N ASP A 67 9.36 7.30 -2.33
CA ASP A 67 9.60 7.48 -3.77
C ASP A 67 8.45 8.24 -4.45
N PHE A 68 7.25 8.26 -3.83
CA PHE A 68 6.05 8.89 -4.39
C PHE A 68 5.38 9.92 -3.46
N ASN A 69 6.01 10.25 -2.33
CA ASN A 69 5.55 11.28 -1.39
C ASN A 69 4.11 11.07 -0.86
N LEU A 70 3.72 9.80 -0.65
CA LEU A 70 2.45 9.51 0.01
C LEU A 70 2.48 10.00 1.46
N LYS A 71 1.35 10.52 1.93
CA LYS A 71 1.19 11.15 3.25
C LYS A 71 0.14 10.45 4.12
N ILE A 72 -0.83 9.78 3.50
CA ILE A 72 -1.95 9.14 4.18
C ILE A 72 -1.82 7.63 4.00
N PHE A 73 -1.69 6.91 5.11
CA PHE A 73 -1.50 5.46 5.14
C PHE A 73 -2.56 4.82 6.03
N GLY A 74 -3.04 3.66 5.63
CA GLY A 74 -3.95 2.86 6.44
C GLY A 74 -4.10 1.45 5.92
N GLY A 75 -4.99 0.70 6.56
CA GLY A 75 -5.37 -0.64 6.17
C GLY A 75 -6.80 -0.72 5.61
N CYS A 76 -7.08 -1.79 4.89
CA CYS A 76 -8.37 -2.17 4.34
C CYS A 76 -8.60 -3.67 4.59
N CYS A 77 -9.10 -4.43 3.62
CA CYS A 77 -9.40 -5.86 3.77
C CYS A 77 -8.17 -6.67 4.23
N GLY A 78 -8.38 -7.50 5.25
CA GLY A 78 -7.37 -8.38 5.85
C GLY A 78 -6.41 -7.70 6.84
N THR A 79 -6.51 -6.38 7.01
CA THR A 79 -5.74 -5.67 8.05
C THR A 79 -6.46 -5.64 9.39
N ASN A 80 -5.73 -5.37 10.47
CA ASN A 80 -6.25 -5.29 11.83
C ASN A 80 -5.49 -4.23 12.66
N ASP A 81 -5.76 -4.17 13.95
CA ASP A 81 -5.11 -3.30 14.92
C ASP A 81 -3.59 -3.51 14.99
N THR A 82 -3.14 -4.76 14.92
CA THR A 82 -1.71 -5.13 14.91
C THR A 82 -1.01 -4.54 13.68
N PHE A 83 -1.64 -4.60 12.51
CA PHE A 83 -1.13 -3.97 11.29
C PHE A 83 -0.99 -2.45 11.46
N ILE A 84 -2.03 -1.78 11.98
CA ILE A 84 -2.01 -0.33 12.19
C ILE A 84 -0.93 0.08 13.19
N ALA A 85 -0.76 -0.66 14.29
CA ALA A 85 0.29 -0.40 15.28
C ALA A 85 1.69 -0.50 14.68
N LYS A 86 1.98 -1.60 13.96
CA LYS A 86 3.26 -1.80 13.26
C LYS A 86 3.51 -0.72 12.21
N LEU A 87 2.49 -0.37 11.42
CA LEU A 87 2.59 0.66 10.39
C LEU A 87 2.92 2.03 11.02
N ALA A 88 2.23 2.39 12.10
CA ALA A 88 2.48 3.65 12.81
C ALA A 88 3.91 3.70 13.38
N GLU A 89 4.38 2.63 14.01
CA GLU A 89 5.75 2.52 14.51
C GLU A 89 6.77 2.75 13.39
N LYS A 90 6.64 2.02 12.27
CA LYS A 90 7.57 2.13 11.14
C LYS A 90 7.56 3.52 10.51
N LEU A 91 6.39 4.14 10.38
CA LEU A 91 6.27 5.50 9.86
C LEU A 91 6.90 6.55 10.78
N LEU A 92 6.81 6.37 12.11
CA LEU A 92 7.46 7.27 13.07
C LEU A 92 8.98 7.11 13.07
N MET A 93 9.48 5.90 12.86
CA MET A 93 10.92 5.60 12.80
C MET A 93 11.57 6.03 11.49
N SER A 94 10.84 5.99 10.36
CA SER A 94 11.33 6.49 9.09
C SER A 94 11.27 8.02 9.10
N LYS A 95 12.42 8.69 9.35
CA LYS A 95 12.53 10.15 9.30
C LYS A 95 12.01 10.67 7.95
N PHE A 96 11.32 11.81 7.97
CA PHE A 96 11.09 12.60 6.75
C PHE A 96 12.46 13.09 6.28
N ASN A 97 12.89 12.62 5.11
CA ASN A 97 14.02 13.21 4.39
C ASN A 97 13.51 14.36 3.54
#